data_AF-A0A439JHD5-F1
#
_entry.id   AF-A0A439JHD5-F1
#
_cell.length_a   1.000
_cell.length_b   1.000
_cell.length_c   1.000
_cell.angle_alpha   90.00
_cell.angle_beta   90.00
_cell.angle_gamma   90.00
#
_symmetry.space_group_name_H-M   'P 1'
#
loop_
_entity.id
_entity.type
_entity.pdbx_description
1 polymer ?
#
loop_
_entity_poly.entity_id
_entity_poly.type
_entity_poly.pdbx_seq_one_letter_code
_entity_poly.pdbx_strand_id
1 'polypeptide(L)' 'TRPHRPRDVPFDKIRIFDSDEMLELERLPRTLTVIGAGVIGVEYATIFSALDVPVTLVEPRNTILDFV' A
#
# COMPACT_ATOMS: atom_id res chain seq x y z
N THR A 1 9.84 10.98 -7.68
CA THR A 1 10.15 9.52 -7.62
C THR A 1 9.04 8.78 -8.33
N ARG A 2 9.19 7.49 -8.68
CA ARG A 2 8.12 6.67 -9.26
C ARG A 2 7.93 5.41 -8.41
N PRO A 3 6.71 4.88 -8.28
CA PRO A 3 6.48 3.63 -7.57
C PRO A 3 7.26 2.48 -8.22
N HIS A 4 7.77 1.57 -7.38
CA HIS A 4 8.45 0.39 -7.87
C HIS A 4 7.43 -0.62 -8.41
N ARG A 5 7.57 -1.02 -9.68
CA ARG A 5 6.73 -2.03 -10.32
C ARG A 5 7.56 -3.22 -10.82
N PRO A 6 7.62 -4.33 -10.07
CA PRO A 6 8.24 -5.58 -10.55
C PRO A 6 7.54 -6.11 -11.80
N ARG A 7 8.28 -6.72 -12.73
CA ARG A 7 7.75 -7.16 -14.04
C ARG A 7 6.75 -8.33 -13.92
N ASP A 8 6.82 -9.08 -12.83
CA ASP A 8 6.04 -10.26 -12.51
C ASP A 8 4.76 -9.95 -11.71
N VAL A 9 4.55 -8.68 -11.32
CA VAL A 9 3.37 -8.24 -10.59
C VAL A 9 2.37 -7.57 -11.55
N PRO A 10 1.15 -8.11 -11.71
CA PRO A 10 0.18 -7.57 -12.66
C PRO A 10 -0.62 -6.40 -12.04
N PHE A 11 -0.07 -5.20 -12.06
CA PHE A 11 -0.80 -3.97 -11.69
C PHE A 11 -1.97 -3.75 -12.64
N ASP A 12 -3.19 -3.96 -12.13
CA ASP A 12 -4.41 -4.05 -12.94
C ASP A 12 -5.42 -2.94 -12.65
N LYS A 13 -5.16 -2.07 -11.66
CA LYS A 13 -6.10 -1.05 -11.16
C LYS A 13 -7.45 -1.59 -10.68
N ILE A 14 -7.53 -2.90 -10.41
CA ILE A 14 -8.74 -3.57 -9.91
C ILE A 14 -8.46 -4.17 -8.53
N ARG A 15 -7.31 -4.84 -8.37
CA ARG A 15 -6.89 -5.50 -7.12
C ARG A 15 -5.47 -5.13 -6.72
N ILE A 16 -4.59 -4.89 -7.69
CA ILE A 16 -3.19 -4.54 -7.46
C ILE A 16 -2.98 -3.11 -7.94
N PHE A 17 -2.60 -2.26 -7.01
CA PHE A 17 -2.41 -0.83 -7.18
C PHE A 17 -1.01 -0.46 -6.71
N ASP A 18 -0.41 0.54 -7.33
CA ASP A 18 0.68 1.26 -6.72
C ASP A 18 0.20 2.52 -5.96
N SER A 19 1.13 3.24 -5.34
CA SER A 19 0.82 4.42 -4.53
C SER A 19 0.20 5.57 -5.31
N ASP A 20 0.46 5.65 -6.63
CA ASP A 20 -0.08 6.73 -7.46
C ASP A 20 -1.52 6.39 -7.87
N GLU A 21 -1.77 5.12 -8.24
CA GLU A 21 -3.10 4.62 -8.59
C GLU A 21 -4.07 4.58 -7.41
N MET A 22 -3.57 4.49 -6.18
CA MET A 22 -4.39 4.47 -4.96
C MET A 22 -5.27 5.73 -4.79
N LEU A 23 -4.81 6.86 -5.34
CA LEU A 23 -5.54 8.14 -5.30
C LEU A 23 -6.77 8.16 -6.23
N GLU A 24 -6.84 7.22 -7.18
CA GLU A 24 -7.92 7.10 -8.16
C GLU A 24 -9.04 6.16 -7.67
N LEU A 25 -8.98 5.67 -6.42
CA LEU A 25 -9.99 4.76 -5.86
C LEU A 25 -11.37 5.42 -5.77
N GLU A 26 -12.33 4.90 -6.55
CA GLU A 26 -13.72 5.38 -6.52
C GLU A 26 -14.48 4.95 -5.24
N ARG A 27 -14.02 3.87 -4.59
CA ARG A 27 -14.69 3.26 -3.43
C ARG A 27 -13.66 2.69 -2.45
N LEU A 28 -14.01 2.70 -1.16
CA LEU A 28 -13.18 2.07 -0.14
C LEU A 28 -13.18 0.54 -0.29
N PRO A 29 -12.00 -0.11 -0.23
CA PRO A 29 -11.93 -1.56 -0.25
C PRO A 29 -12.43 -2.15 1.06
N ARG A 30 -12.92 -3.40 1.03
CA ARG A 30 -13.35 -4.12 2.25
C ARG A 30 -12.21 -4.51 3.16
N THR A 31 -11.00 -4.67 2.60
CA THR A 31 -9.75 -5.02 3.26
C THR A 31 -8.61 -4.50 2.40
N LEU A 32 -7.50 -4.11 3.02
CA LEU A 32 -6.32 -3.62 2.30
C LEU A 32 -5.07 -4.37 2.75
N THR A 33 -4.24 -4.80 1.80
CA THR A 33 -2.87 -5.27 2.08
C THR A 33 -1.88 -4.27 1.52
N VAL A 34 -0.97 -3.78 2.36
CA VAL A 34 0.11 -2.86 1.97
C VAL A 34 1.43 -3.62 2.00
N ILE A 35 2.16 -3.59 0.88
CA ILE A 35 3.48 -4.22 0.75
C ILE A 35 4.56 -3.16 0.89
N GLY A 36 5.40 -3.29 1.92
CA GLY A 36 6.44 -2.34 2.30
C GLY A 36 5.96 -1.38 3.39
N ALA A 37 6.67 -1.36 4.52
CA ALA A 37 6.42 -0.51 5.67
C ALA A 37 7.40 0.68 5.75
N GLY A 38 7.75 1.25 4.60
CA GLY A 38 8.34 2.58 4.51
C GLY A 38 7.29 3.67 4.77
N VAL A 39 7.71 4.94 4.68
CA VAL A 39 6.83 6.11 4.97
C VAL A 39 5.50 6.05 4.23
N ILE A 40 5.53 5.91 2.89
CA ILE A 40 4.32 5.88 2.05
C ILE A 40 3.39 4.72 2.44
N GLY A 41 3.94 3.53 2.68
CA GLY A 41 3.15 2.36 3.06
C GLY A 41 2.46 2.55 4.41
N VAL A 42 3.16 3.13 5.38
CA VAL A 42 2.60 3.42 6.71
C VAL A 42 1.56 4.54 6.66
N GLU A 43 1.76 5.57 5.84
CA GLU A 43 0.76 6.63 5.62
C GLU A 43 -0.55 6.04 5.10
N TYR A 44 -0.50 5.25 4.04
CA TYR A 44 -1.71 4.60 3.51
C TYR A 44 -2.33 3.62 4.51
N ALA A 45 -1.51 2.79 5.17
CA ALA A 45 -2.03 1.87 6.19
C ALA A 45 -2.79 2.62 7.29
N THR A 46 -2.26 3.77 7.73
CA THR A 46 -2.88 4.61 8.76
C THR A 46 -4.17 5.26 8.26
N ILE A 47 -4.15 5.85 7.06
CA ILE A 47 -5.33 6.49 6.45
C ILE A 47 -6.47 5.49 6.31
N PHE A 48 -6.21 4.32 5.72
CA PHE A 48 -7.25 3.31 5.50
C PHE A 48 -7.72 2.66 6.80
N SER A 49 -6.83 2.44 7.76
CA SER A 49 -7.23 1.96 9.09
C SER A 49 -8.13 2.98 9.81
N ALA A 50 -7.91 4.29 9.64
CA ALA A 50 -8.77 5.34 10.20
C ALA A 50 -10.15 5.42 9.52
N LEU A 51 -10.29 4.85 8.33
CA LEU A 51 -11.55 4.71 7.59
C LEU A 51 -12.23 3.36 7.84
N ASP A 52 -11.88 2.67 8.94
CA ASP A 52 -12.37 1.35 9.32
C ASP A 52 -12.13 0.24 8.29
N VAL A 53 -11.15 0.42 7.38
CA VAL A 53 -10.70 -0.65 6.49
C VAL A 53 -9.73 -1.55 7.28
N PRO A 54 -9.97 -2.87 7.38
CA PRO A 54 -9.00 -3.80 7.92
C PRO A 54 -7.74 -3.81 7.05
N VAL A 55 -6.62 -3.36 7.62
CA VAL A 55 -5.33 -3.27 6.94
C VAL A 55 -4.39 -4.37 7.43
N THR A 56 -3.72 -5.03 6.49
CA THR A 56 -2.55 -5.89 6.74
C THR A 56 -1.33 -5.22 6.14
N LEU A 57 -0.32 -4.90 6.96
CA LEU A 57 0.95 -4.33 6.51
C LEU A 57 2.02 -5.43 6.50
N VAL A 58 2.68 -5.63 5.36
CA VAL A 58 3.69 -6.67 5.17
C VAL A 58 5.03 -6.02 4.87
N GLU A 59 6.03 -6.27 5.72
CA GLU A 59 7.41 -5.82 5.54
C GLU A 59 8.36 -7.02 5.64
N PRO A 60 9.16 -7.31 4.61
CA PRO A 60 10.14 -8.39 4.67
C PRO A 60 11.34 -8.08 5.59
N ARG A 61 11.62 -6.80 5.88
CA ARG A 61 12.67 -6.39 6.83
C ARG A 61 12.23 -6.61 8.28
N ASN A 62 13.22 -6.62 9.18
CA ASN A 62 13.00 -6.77 10.62
C ASN A 62 12.46 -5.50 11.29
N THR A 63 12.56 -4.35 10.63
CA THR A 63 12.16 -3.04 11.13
C THR A 63 11.20 -2.37 10.14
N ILE A 64 10.28 -1.57 10.67
CA ILE A 64 9.40 -0.68 9.90
C ILE A 64 9.88 0.77 10.03
N LEU A 65 9.50 1.64 9.09
CA LEU A 65 9.89 3.06 9.07
C LEU A 65 11.40 3.30 9.12
N ASP A 66 12.17 2.44 8.45
CA ASP A 66 13.61 2.62 8.37
C ASP A 66 13.96 3.75 7.39
N PHE A 67 14.76 4.71 7.85
CA PHE A 67 15.29 5.82 7.05
C PHE A 67 16.75 5.53 6.77
N VAL A 68 17.02 4.64 5.80
CA VAL A 68 18.39 4.44 5.27
C VAL A 68 18.50 5.11 3.93
#